data_AF-A0A353B545-F1
#
_entry.id   AF-A0A353B545-F1
#
_cell.length_a   1.000
_cell.length_b   1.000
_cell.length_c   1.000
_cell.angle_alpha   90.00
_cell.angle_beta   90.00
_cell.angle_gamma   90.00
#
_symmetry.space_group_name_H-M   'P 1'
#
loop_
_entity.id
_entity.type
_entity.pdbx_description
1 polymer ?
#
loop_
_entity_poly.entity_id
_entity_poly.type
_entity_poly.pdbx_seq_one_letter_code
_entity_poly.pdbx_strand_id
1 'polypeptide(L)'
;MSESSENVDGRYRGTDGFEAARNQLIDAARTEDGFVTYPEVAETADIRATGEAFVEAVSTLLGEISTDEHAAGRPLLSAIVKGEKKTEPGKGFAKLAKELGRRKDSDDKLVFWLKEVSALRAYWQDQPEAGFNNHNVPRCRDYITALATLEEKLNEKQRRTLEFQFMQPGRAMTSTELAEFHGDRTDVGKPGNLVYGRLASLFAHELEFDTWPESHNSHWYRAISTWNGTGWTMRPQLAEALIDCGMVDRELDGLLLEEHVAEFSTTEGRRVLVQHLVRERDSSLARRKRESAESFACEVCGFDAEAFYGVAYCEVHHKKVLGEAEGEQEISLDDLAIVCANCHRQIHRQYPALTVEELKSQVEQRRA
;
A
#
# COMPACT_ATOMS: atom_id res chain seq x y z
N MET A 1 38.38 -9.08 36.33
CA MET A 1 38.06 -7.73 35.83
C MET A 1 37.03 -7.94 34.72
N SER A 2 35.80 -8.34 35.05
CA SER A 2 34.69 -7.54 35.60
C SER A 2 34.32 -6.38 34.68
N GLU A 3 33.32 -6.64 33.86
CA GLU A 3 32.27 -5.71 33.38
C GLU A 3 31.20 -6.65 32.80
N SER A 4 30.43 -7.37 33.63
CA SER A 4 29.09 -6.97 34.09
C SER A 4 28.28 -6.25 33.01
N SER A 5 27.70 -7.02 32.10
CA SER A 5 26.58 -6.60 31.25
C SER A 5 25.41 -6.19 32.15
N GLU A 6 25.16 -4.90 32.23
CA GLU A 6 24.06 -4.33 33.01
C GLU A 6 22.70 -4.84 32.47
N ASN A 7 21.81 -5.19 33.40
CA ASN A 7 20.47 -5.73 33.17
C ASN A 7 19.62 -4.89 32.18
N VAL A 8 19.21 -5.50 31.07
CA VAL A 8 18.11 -5.02 30.22
C VAL A 8 16.80 -5.46 30.87
N ASP A 9 16.38 -4.74 31.91
CA ASP A 9 15.31 -5.17 32.83
C ASP A 9 13.92 -4.88 32.23
N GLY A 10 13.37 -5.81 31.43
CA GLY A 10 12.01 -5.76 30.89
C GLY A 10 11.59 -7.11 30.31
N ARG A 11 10.30 -7.48 30.40
CA ARG A 11 9.77 -8.76 29.93
C ARG A 11 9.89 -8.90 28.41
N TYR A 12 9.82 -7.79 27.68
CA TYR A 12 9.83 -7.77 26.21
C TYR A 12 11.05 -7.07 25.62
N ARG A 13 11.72 -6.18 26.35
CA ARG A 13 12.94 -5.50 25.88
C ARG A 13 13.96 -6.49 25.30
N GLY A 14 14.44 -6.19 24.10
CA GLY A 14 15.41 -7.04 23.38
C GLY A 14 14.82 -8.24 22.65
N THR A 15 13.49 -8.41 22.62
CA THR A 15 12.81 -9.42 21.80
C THR A 15 12.43 -8.88 20.43
N ASP A 16 12.34 -9.75 19.42
CA ASP A 16 11.87 -9.37 18.07
C ASP A 16 10.45 -8.79 18.12
N GLY A 17 9.58 -9.33 18.99
CA GLY A 17 8.22 -8.83 19.17
C GLY A 17 8.16 -7.41 19.74
N PHE A 18 9.13 -7.01 20.57
CA PHE A 18 9.24 -5.64 21.06
C PHE A 18 9.58 -4.66 19.95
N GLU A 19 10.60 -4.98 19.16
CA GLU A 19 11.01 -4.13 18.04
C GLU A 19 9.92 -4.06 16.96
N ALA A 20 9.28 -5.19 16.65
CA ALA A 20 8.19 -5.24 15.68
C ALA A 20 7.00 -4.37 16.11
N ALA A 21 6.53 -4.50 17.35
CA ALA A 21 5.45 -3.67 17.88
C ALA A 21 5.84 -2.19 17.94
N ARG A 22 7.05 -1.88 18.38
CA ARG A 22 7.56 -0.50 18.41
C ARG A 22 7.56 0.13 17.02
N ASN A 23 8.05 -0.59 16.00
CA ASN A 23 8.08 -0.13 14.62
C ASN A 23 6.67 0.06 14.04
N GLN A 24 5.75 -0.86 14.30
CA GLN A 24 4.34 -0.72 13.91
C GLN A 24 3.72 0.58 14.48
N LEU A 25 4.02 0.91 15.74
CA LEU A 25 3.52 2.14 16.35
C LEU A 25 4.15 3.40 15.73
N ILE A 26 5.44 3.36 15.39
CA ILE A 26 6.12 4.47 14.70
C ILE A 26 5.52 4.69 13.30
N ASP A 27 5.25 3.61 12.56
CA ASP A 27 4.66 3.70 11.23
C ASP A 27 3.24 4.28 11.28
N ALA A 28 2.44 3.86 12.25
CA ALA A 28 1.13 4.46 12.49
C ALA A 28 1.26 5.94 12.89
N ALA A 29 2.22 6.29 13.76
CA ALA A 29 2.50 7.67 14.18
C ALA A 29 2.89 8.60 13.01
N ARG A 30 3.42 8.05 11.92
CA ARG A 30 3.80 8.79 10.71
C ARG A 30 2.64 9.16 9.81
N THR A 31 1.46 8.56 10.01
CA THR A 31 0.28 8.83 9.19
C THR A 31 -0.71 9.73 9.92
N GLU A 32 -1.47 10.54 9.17
CA GLU A 32 -2.39 11.53 9.74
C GLU A 32 -3.61 10.89 10.42
N ASP A 33 -3.97 9.65 10.07
CA ASP A 33 -5.08 8.90 10.69
C ASP A 33 -4.64 7.56 11.28
N GLY A 34 -3.33 7.33 11.40
CA GLY A 34 -2.79 6.07 11.90
C GLY A 34 -3.11 5.84 13.37
N PHE A 35 -3.82 4.75 13.61
CA PHE A 35 -4.04 4.18 14.94
C PHE A 35 -3.89 2.67 14.85
N VAL A 36 -3.40 2.07 15.93
CA VAL A 36 -3.24 0.62 16.05
C VAL A 36 -4.13 0.13 17.19
N THR A 37 -4.68 -1.06 17.06
CA THR A 37 -5.50 -1.70 18.09
C THR A 37 -4.67 -2.64 18.96
N TYR A 38 -5.15 -2.90 20.18
CA TYR A 38 -4.48 -3.86 21.08
C TYR A 38 -4.28 -5.25 20.44
N PRO A 39 -5.25 -5.82 19.69
CA PRO A 39 -5.04 -7.08 18.96
C PRO A 39 -3.95 -6.99 17.88
N GLU A 40 -3.90 -5.91 17.09
CA GLU A 40 -2.88 -5.72 16.05
C GLU A 40 -1.46 -5.62 16.63
N VAL A 41 -1.30 -4.96 17.78
CA VAL A 41 -0.02 -4.93 18.52
C VAL A 41 0.36 -6.32 19.01
N ALA A 42 -0.60 -7.07 19.56
CA ALA A 42 -0.37 -8.42 20.06
C ALA A 42 0.03 -9.39 18.95
N GLU A 43 -0.65 -9.32 17.81
CA GLU A 43 -0.34 -10.12 16.62
C GLU A 43 1.08 -9.82 16.12
N THR A 44 1.43 -8.54 15.99
CA THR A 44 2.76 -8.11 15.55
C THR A 44 3.87 -8.55 16.51
N ALA A 45 3.58 -8.62 17.81
CA ALA A 45 4.50 -9.08 18.84
C ALA A 45 4.49 -10.61 19.09
N ASP A 46 3.75 -11.40 18.29
CA ASP A 46 3.50 -12.84 18.49
C ASP A 46 3.02 -13.19 19.92
N ILE A 47 2.20 -12.33 20.51
CA ILE A 47 1.58 -12.56 21.82
C ILE A 47 0.35 -13.46 21.65
N ARG A 48 0.48 -14.74 22.02
CA ARG A 48 -0.60 -15.75 21.91
C ARG A 48 -1.48 -15.89 23.16
N ALA A 49 -1.35 -14.97 24.12
CA ALA A 49 -2.13 -14.99 25.34
C ALA A 49 -3.60 -14.66 25.08
N THR A 50 -4.50 -15.08 25.98
CA THR A 50 -5.94 -14.77 25.92
C THR A 50 -6.44 -14.28 27.27
N GLY A 51 -7.62 -13.63 27.30
CA GLY A 51 -8.26 -13.17 28.53
C GLY A 51 -7.43 -12.14 29.32
N GLU A 52 -7.30 -12.31 30.63
CA GLU A 52 -6.55 -11.39 31.49
C GLU A 52 -5.05 -11.38 31.18
N ALA A 53 -4.48 -12.55 30.84
CA ALA A 53 -3.07 -12.68 30.47
C ALA A 53 -2.73 -11.92 29.18
N PHE A 54 -3.69 -11.81 28.24
CA PHE A 54 -3.55 -10.96 27.05
C PHE A 54 -3.43 -9.48 27.43
N VAL A 55 -4.33 -9.01 28.28
CA VAL A 55 -4.36 -7.60 28.70
C VAL A 55 -3.07 -7.23 29.43
N GLU A 56 -2.58 -8.11 30.31
CA GLU A 56 -1.33 -7.92 31.04
C GLU A 56 -0.11 -7.91 30.09
N ALA A 57 -0.03 -8.87 29.17
CA ALA A 57 1.06 -8.99 28.21
C ALA A 57 1.20 -7.73 27.33
N VAL A 58 0.11 -7.30 26.69
CA VAL A 58 0.12 -6.13 25.81
C VAL A 58 0.35 -4.84 26.60
N SER A 59 -0.23 -4.72 27.80
CA SER A 59 0.01 -3.55 28.67
C SER A 59 1.46 -3.44 29.11
N THR A 60 2.11 -4.57 29.41
CA THR A 60 3.52 -4.62 29.79
C THR A 60 4.40 -4.21 28.62
N LEU A 61 4.18 -4.79 27.43
CA LEU A 61 4.89 -4.44 26.21
C LEU A 61 4.79 -2.95 25.87
N LEU A 62 3.57 -2.40 25.80
CA LEU A 62 3.34 -0.98 25.51
C LEU A 62 3.93 -0.06 26.58
N GLY A 63 3.92 -0.53 27.84
CA GLY A 63 4.54 0.12 28.98
C GLY A 63 6.05 0.24 28.80
N GLU A 64 6.73 -0.85 28.47
CA GLU A 64 8.17 -0.87 28.22
C GLU A 64 8.54 0.03 27.03
N ILE A 65 7.86 -0.10 25.89
CA ILE A 65 8.10 0.74 24.70
C ILE A 65 7.98 2.22 25.07
N SER A 66 6.87 2.63 25.67
CA SER A 66 6.64 4.05 25.95
C SER A 66 7.53 4.60 27.06
N THR A 67 7.99 3.74 27.97
CA THR A 67 8.99 4.12 28.98
C THR A 67 10.34 4.39 28.33
N ASP A 68 10.75 3.56 27.37
CA ASP A 68 12.01 3.74 26.65
C ASP A 68 11.96 5.00 25.75
N GLU A 69 10.81 5.24 25.10
CA GLU A 69 10.57 6.49 24.37
C GLU A 69 10.65 7.71 25.29
N HIS A 70 10.04 7.63 26.47
CA HIS A 70 10.09 8.73 27.43
C HIS A 70 11.51 8.99 27.95
N ALA A 71 12.28 7.93 28.25
CA ALA A 71 13.67 8.03 28.67
C ALA A 71 14.56 8.66 27.59
N ALA A 72 14.25 8.41 26.31
CA ALA A 72 14.87 9.06 25.16
C ALA A 72 14.39 10.51 24.92
N GLY A 73 13.49 11.05 25.75
CA GLY A 73 12.92 12.39 25.58
C GLY A 73 11.83 12.48 24.50
N ARG A 74 11.34 11.34 24.00
CA ARG A 74 10.39 11.25 22.88
C ARG A 74 8.93 11.14 23.37
N PRO A 75 7.93 11.43 22.51
CA PRO A 75 6.51 11.24 22.83
C PRO A 75 6.13 9.76 23.01
N LEU A 76 5.08 9.50 23.78
CA LEU A 76 4.68 8.12 24.12
C LEU A 76 4.00 7.41 22.95
N LEU A 77 4.65 6.40 22.36
CA LEU A 77 4.09 5.63 21.23
C LEU A 77 2.76 4.95 21.55
N SER A 78 2.50 4.57 22.81
CA SER A 78 1.20 4.01 23.19
C SER A 78 0.00 4.99 23.08
N ALA A 79 0.23 6.28 22.81
CA ALA A 79 -0.85 7.25 22.62
C ALA A 79 -1.71 6.97 21.38
N ILE A 80 -1.16 6.31 20.35
CA ILE A 80 -1.91 5.93 19.14
C ILE A 80 -2.56 4.54 19.22
N VAL A 81 -2.52 3.91 20.40
CA VAL A 81 -3.18 2.61 20.61
C VAL A 81 -4.60 2.80 21.14
N LYS A 82 -5.59 2.25 20.43
CA LYS A 82 -7.00 2.34 20.79
C LYS A 82 -7.67 0.96 20.88
N GLY A 83 -8.83 0.92 21.52
CA GLY A 83 -9.70 -0.28 21.43
C GLY A 83 -10.50 -0.25 20.12
N GLU A 84 -10.83 -1.41 19.55
CA GLU A 84 -11.60 -1.52 18.29
C GLU A 84 -12.90 -0.68 18.29
N LYS A 85 -13.55 -0.58 19.45
CA LYS A 85 -14.84 0.11 19.62
C LYS A 85 -14.72 1.47 20.32
N LYS A 86 -13.50 1.97 20.54
CA LYS A 86 -13.26 3.20 21.30
C LYS A 86 -12.43 4.18 20.50
N THR A 87 -12.88 5.43 20.49
CA THR A 87 -12.16 6.57 19.94
C THR A 87 -11.12 7.14 20.91
N GLU A 88 -11.14 6.71 22.18
CA GLU A 88 -10.25 7.15 23.25
C GLU A 88 -9.17 6.10 23.59
N PRO A 89 -8.02 6.52 24.13
CA PRO A 89 -6.94 5.62 24.52
C PRO A 89 -7.38 4.74 25.69
N GLY A 90 -6.84 3.52 25.77
CA GLY A 90 -7.15 2.61 26.87
C GLY A 90 -6.67 3.14 28.23
N LYS A 91 -7.27 2.62 29.31
CA LYS A 91 -6.93 2.99 30.70
C LYS A 91 -5.45 2.84 31.03
N GLY A 92 -4.75 1.92 30.34
CA GLY A 92 -3.31 1.68 30.49
C GLY A 92 -2.45 2.90 30.14
N PHE A 93 -2.72 3.56 29.00
CA PHE A 93 -1.99 4.77 28.58
C PHE A 93 -2.12 5.90 29.62
N ALA A 94 -3.36 6.12 30.08
CA ALA A 94 -3.67 7.12 31.08
C ALA A 94 -2.97 6.89 32.42
N LYS A 95 -2.74 5.63 32.81
CA LYS A 95 -2.00 5.25 34.02
C LYS A 95 -0.50 5.46 33.83
N LEU A 96 0.04 4.97 32.71
CA LEU A 96 1.45 5.08 32.38
C LEU A 96 1.91 6.53 32.27
N ALA A 97 1.15 7.40 31.59
CA ALA A 97 1.47 8.81 31.49
C ALA A 97 1.55 9.53 32.85
N LYS A 98 0.78 9.06 33.84
CA LYS A 98 0.85 9.57 35.22
C LYS A 98 2.10 9.05 35.94
N GLU A 99 2.42 7.77 35.78
CA GLU A 99 3.61 7.13 36.37
C GLU A 99 4.90 7.75 35.84
N LEU A 100 4.94 8.12 34.55
CA LEU A 100 6.05 8.83 33.91
C LEU A 100 6.04 10.35 34.17
N GLY A 101 5.12 10.86 35.00
CA GLY A 101 5.06 12.28 35.37
C GLY A 101 4.63 13.23 34.24
N ARG A 102 4.19 12.71 33.08
CA ARG A 102 3.71 13.50 31.94
C ARG A 102 2.30 14.05 32.12
N ARG A 103 1.45 13.38 32.93
CA ARG A 103 0.08 13.81 33.23
C ARG A 103 -0.17 14.00 34.72
N LYS A 104 -0.81 15.10 35.09
CA LYS A 104 -1.30 15.36 36.46
C LYS A 104 -2.74 14.86 36.63
N ASP A 105 -3.17 14.68 37.88
CA ASP A 105 -4.56 14.30 38.19
C ASP A 105 -5.58 15.39 37.84
N SER A 106 -5.16 16.65 37.81
CA SER A 106 -5.98 17.80 37.42
C SER A 106 -6.21 17.92 35.91
N ASP A 107 -5.46 17.18 35.09
CA ASP A 107 -5.49 17.34 33.65
C ASP A 107 -6.70 16.61 33.04
N ASP A 108 -7.37 17.28 32.11
CA ASP A 108 -8.39 16.64 31.28
C ASP A 108 -7.75 15.53 30.42
N LYS A 109 -8.29 14.31 30.55
CA LYS A 109 -7.71 13.11 29.93
C LYS A 109 -7.73 13.17 28.41
N LEU A 110 -8.81 13.71 27.82
CA LEU A 110 -8.99 13.80 26.38
C LEU A 110 -8.08 14.87 25.81
N VAL A 111 -8.03 16.04 26.44
CA VAL A 111 -7.14 17.14 26.02
C VAL A 111 -5.67 16.74 26.12
N PHE A 112 -5.28 16.08 27.21
CA PHE A 112 -3.93 15.54 27.36
C PHE A 112 -3.59 14.56 26.24
N TRP A 113 -4.49 13.60 25.97
CA TRP A 113 -4.27 12.61 24.93
C TRP A 113 -4.14 13.24 23.54
N LEU A 114 -5.02 14.16 23.16
CA LEU A 114 -4.93 14.87 21.88
C LEU A 114 -3.60 15.63 21.72
N LYS A 115 -3.10 16.25 22.80
CA LYS A 115 -1.79 16.90 22.80
C LYS A 115 -0.65 15.90 22.62
N GLU A 116 -0.70 14.75 23.29
CA GLU A 116 0.30 13.69 23.12
C GLU A 116 0.28 13.12 21.69
N VAL A 117 -0.89 12.84 21.11
CA VAL A 117 -1.00 12.37 19.72
C VAL A 117 -0.44 13.41 18.75
N SER A 118 -0.78 14.69 18.95
CA SER A 118 -0.26 15.77 18.11
C SER A 118 1.27 15.90 18.23
N ALA A 119 1.83 15.85 19.45
CA ALA A 119 3.28 15.91 19.67
C ALA A 119 4.00 14.67 19.11
N LEU A 120 3.41 13.49 19.27
CA LEU A 120 3.89 12.24 18.71
C LEU A 120 3.95 12.29 17.19
N ARG A 121 2.88 12.76 16.52
CA ARG A 121 2.87 12.90 15.06
C ARG A 121 3.86 13.96 14.60
N ALA A 122 3.88 15.12 15.25
CA ALA A 122 4.87 16.17 14.95
C ALA A 122 6.30 15.63 15.08
N TYR A 123 6.59 14.81 16.10
CA TYR A 123 7.90 14.20 16.26
C TYR A 123 8.18 13.18 15.15
N TRP A 124 7.35 12.16 14.96
CA TRP A 124 7.66 11.05 14.06
C TRP A 124 7.43 11.34 12.57
N GLN A 125 6.62 12.33 12.23
CA GLN A 125 6.47 12.80 10.84
C GLN A 125 7.63 13.69 10.41
N ASP A 126 8.25 14.42 11.35
CA ASP A 126 9.26 15.43 11.06
C ASP A 126 10.70 14.99 11.41
N GLN A 127 10.89 13.96 12.24
CA GLN A 127 12.22 13.45 12.59
C GLN A 127 12.74 12.40 11.58
N PRO A 128 13.90 12.64 10.95
CA PRO A 128 14.72 11.59 10.38
C PRO A 128 15.61 11.00 11.49
N GLU A 129 15.23 9.91 12.16
CA GLU A 129 16.20 9.19 12.99
C GLU A 129 16.94 8.11 12.18
N ALA A 130 18.28 8.19 12.26
CA ALA A 130 19.33 7.21 11.92
C ALA A 130 19.10 6.29 10.70
N GLY A 131 19.19 6.87 9.49
CA GLY A 131 19.29 6.12 8.24
C GLY A 131 18.03 5.32 7.88
N PHE A 132 17.75 5.16 6.60
CA PHE A 132 16.65 4.30 6.19
C PHE A 132 17.05 2.83 6.30
N ASN A 133 16.12 1.95 6.62
CA ASN A 133 16.35 0.50 6.60
C ASN A 133 15.03 -0.23 6.31
N ASN A 134 15.01 -1.55 6.41
CA ASN A 134 13.80 -2.31 6.07
C ASN A 134 12.61 -2.05 7.02
N HIS A 135 12.89 -1.61 8.24
CA HIS A 135 11.89 -1.25 9.26
C HIS A 135 11.67 0.27 9.34
N ASN A 136 12.65 1.08 8.93
CA ASN A 136 12.55 2.53 8.80
C ASN A 136 12.56 2.92 7.31
N VAL A 137 11.43 2.73 6.64
CA VAL A 137 11.32 2.89 5.19
C VAL A 137 11.34 4.38 4.77
N PRO A 138 12.00 4.74 3.66
CA PRO A 138 11.95 6.11 3.15
C PRO A 138 10.52 6.56 2.81
N ARG A 139 10.22 7.83 3.07
CA ARG A 139 8.92 8.44 2.76
C ARG A 139 8.90 8.90 1.30
N CYS A 140 7.72 9.24 0.78
CA CYS A 140 7.57 9.78 -0.58
C CYS A 140 8.52 10.97 -0.83
N ARG A 141 8.56 11.93 0.10
CA ARG A 141 9.46 13.11 0.01
C ARG A 141 10.96 12.75 -0.08
N ASP A 142 11.36 11.67 0.59
CA ASP A 142 12.76 11.23 0.62
C ASP A 142 13.11 10.60 -0.73
N TYR A 143 12.20 9.82 -1.33
CA TYR A 143 12.33 9.31 -2.69
C TYR A 143 12.31 10.41 -3.75
N ILE A 144 11.45 11.43 -3.63
CA ILE A 144 11.43 12.58 -4.55
C ILE A 144 12.80 13.27 -4.55
N THR A 145 13.35 13.51 -3.35
CA THR A 145 14.69 14.11 -3.20
C THR A 145 15.77 13.23 -3.83
N ALA A 146 15.74 11.92 -3.56
CA ALA A 146 16.69 10.98 -4.16
C ALA A 146 16.56 10.91 -5.69
N LEU A 147 15.34 10.89 -6.23
CA LEU A 147 15.07 10.87 -7.67
C LEU A 147 15.61 12.12 -8.35
N ALA A 148 15.45 13.30 -7.74
CA ALA A 148 16.01 14.54 -8.26
C ALA A 148 17.56 14.48 -8.35
N THR A 149 18.24 13.89 -7.37
CA THR A 149 19.71 13.69 -7.45
C THR A 149 20.11 12.60 -8.45
N LEU A 150 19.29 11.56 -8.58
CA LEU A 150 19.56 10.40 -9.44
C LEU A 150 19.17 10.64 -10.91
N GLU A 151 18.43 11.69 -11.23
CA GLU A 151 17.86 11.94 -12.57
C GLU A 151 18.93 11.81 -13.67
N GLU A 152 20.08 12.47 -13.51
CA GLU A 152 21.19 12.41 -14.48
C GLU A 152 22.05 11.13 -14.37
N LYS A 153 21.95 10.38 -13.27
CA LYS A 153 22.73 9.16 -13.01
C LYS A 153 22.03 7.90 -13.53
N LEU A 154 20.70 7.91 -13.63
CA LEU A 154 19.91 6.79 -14.12
C LEU A 154 20.04 6.68 -15.64
N ASN A 155 20.55 5.53 -16.11
CA ASN A 155 20.53 5.23 -17.54
C ASN A 155 19.14 4.78 -18.01
N GLU A 156 18.95 4.74 -19.33
CA GLU A 156 17.68 4.35 -19.94
C GLU A 156 17.16 2.97 -19.48
N LYS A 157 18.06 1.99 -19.36
CA LYS A 157 17.72 0.63 -18.90
C LYS A 157 17.14 0.65 -17.48
N GLN A 158 17.69 1.51 -16.62
CA GLN A 158 17.26 1.69 -15.23
C GLN A 158 15.92 2.42 -15.11
N ARG A 159 15.70 3.49 -15.89
CA ARG A 159 14.43 4.22 -15.92
C ARG A 159 13.29 3.31 -16.40
N ARG A 160 13.50 2.63 -17.52
CA ARG A 160 12.54 1.66 -18.07
C ARG A 160 12.26 0.49 -17.13
N THR A 161 13.20 0.12 -16.25
CA THR A 161 12.95 -0.90 -15.22
C THR A 161 11.96 -0.41 -14.14
N LEU A 162 12.07 0.85 -13.71
CA LEU A 162 11.14 1.44 -12.75
C LEU A 162 9.74 1.56 -13.35
N GLU A 163 9.64 2.07 -14.58
CA GLU A 163 8.39 2.16 -15.34
C GLU A 163 7.75 0.79 -15.53
N PHE A 164 8.52 -0.20 -16.00
CA PHE A 164 8.02 -1.56 -16.24
C PHE A 164 7.48 -2.19 -14.96
N GLN A 165 8.21 -2.10 -13.85
CA GLN A 165 7.75 -2.63 -12.57
C GLN A 165 6.49 -1.90 -12.08
N PHE A 166 6.41 -0.57 -12.22
CA PHE A 166 5.23 0.22 -11.85
C PHE A 166 3.97 -0.22 -12.61
N MET A 167 4.12 -0.55 -13.90
CA MET A 167 3.01 -1.05 -14.72
C MET A 167 2.57 -2.48 -14.39
N GLN A 168 3.38 -3.25 -13.65
CA GLN A 168 3.01 -4.63 -13.32
C GLN A 168 1.86 -4.68 -12.29
N PRO A 169 1.00 -5.72 -12.32
CA PRO A 169 -0.02 -5.93 -11.31
C PRO A 169 0.59 -5.95 -9.89
N GLY A 170 0.04 -5.13 -9.00
CA GLY A 170 0.57 -4.96 -7.65
C GLY A 170 1.99 -4.39 -7.60
N ARG A 171 2.49 -3.83 -8.72
CA ARG A 171 3.85 -3.33 -8.92
C ARG A 171 4.91 -4.39 -8.63
N ALA A 172 4.56 -5.66 -8.89
CA ALA A 172 5.37 -6.83 -8.60
C ALA A 172 6.04 -7.39 -9.86
N MET A 173 7.30 -7.77 -9.76
CA MET A 173 8.08 -8.27 -10.89
C MET A 173 9.10 -9.31 -10.45
N THR A 174 9.26 -10.35 -11.25
CA THR A 174 10.25 -11.41 -11.07
C THR A 174 11.55 -11.12 -11.83
N SER A 175 12.62 -11.80 -11.44
CA SER A 175 13.91 -11.70 -12.13
C SER A 175 13.86 -12.19 -13.60
N THR A 176 12.95 -13.12 -13.91
CA THR A 176 12.72 -13.65 -15.25
C THR A 176 12.00 -12.62 -16.12
N GLU A 177 10.90 -12.05 -15.64
CA GLU A 177 10.16 -11.01 -16.36
C GLU A 177 11.04 -9.79 -16.65
N LEU A 178 11.91 -9.41 -15.70
CA LEU A 178 12.87 -8.33 -15.93
C LEU A 178 13.90 -8.68 -17.01
N ALA A 179 14.40 -9.93 -17.05
CA ALA A 179 15.35 -10.36 -18.07
C ALA A 179 14.70 -10.41 -19.47
N GLU A 180 13.46 -10.89 -19.54
CA GLU A 180 12.66 -10.91 -20.77
C GLU A 180 12.38 -9.50 -21.29
N PHE A 181 11.97 -8.57 -20.40
CA PHE A 181 11.72 -7.17 -20.74
C PHE A 181 12.94 -6.49 -21.37
N HIS A 182 14.14 -6.79 -20.87
CA HIS A 182 15.39 -6.24 -21.40
C HIS A 182 15.93 -6.97 -22.64
N GLY A 183 15.24 -8.00 -23.13
CA GLY A 183 15.67 -8.79 -24.29
C GLY A 183 16.89 -9.67 -24.02
N ASP A 184 17.25 -9.88 -22.75
CA ASP A 184 18.42 -10.66 -22.33
C ASP A 184 18.05 -12.17 -22.33
N ARG A 185 17.80 -12.76 -23.51
CA ARG A 185 17.60 -14.23 -23.63
C ARG A 185 18.90 -14.99 -23.33
N THR A 186 18.77 -16.10 -22.62
CA THR A 186 19.75 -16.76 -21.76
C THR A 186 20.77 -17.67 -22.45
N ASP A 187 22.07 -17.38 -22.30
CA ASP A 187 23.15 -18.39 -22.39
C ASP A 187 24.42 -17.96 -21.61
N VAL A 188 24.78 -16.66 -21.61
CA VAL A 188 25.96 -16.15 -20.89
C VAL A 188 25.72 -14.73 -20.34
N GLY A 189 25.27 -14.66 -19.08
CA GLY A 189 25.70 -13.61 -18.15
C GLY A 189 25.08 -12.21 -18.26
N LYS A 190 23.86 -12.04 -17.72
CA LYS A 190 23.56 -11.16 -16.56
C LYS A 190 22.11 -11.42 -16.10
N PRO A 191 21.88 -12.17 -15.01
CA PRO A 191 20.51 -12.40 -14.51
C PRO A 191 19.84 -11.07 -14.16
N GLY A 192 18.52 -10.94 -14.37
CA GLY A 192 17.74 -9.73 -14.03
C GLY A 192 18.00 -9.23 -12.60
N ASN A 193 18.34 -10.13 -11.68
CA ASN A 193 18.87 -9.84 -10.34
C ASN A 193 20.00 -8.80 -10.31
N LEU A 194 20.96 -8.87 -11.23
CA LEU A 194 22.08 -7.92 -11.29
C LEU A 194 21.65 -6.54 -11.79
N VAL A 195 20.71 -6.48 -12.74
CA VAL A 195 20.16 -5.22 -13.25
C VAL A 195 19.40 -4.53 -12.14
N TYR A 196 18.49 -5.26 -11.49
CA TYR A 196 17.67 -4.76 -10.40
C TYR A 196 18.50 -4.38 -9.17
N GLY A 197 19.49 -5.22 -8.81
CA GLY A 197 20.41 -4.94 -7.71
C GLY A 197 21.25 -3.68 -7.91
N ARG A 198 21.73 -3.41 -9.13
CA ARG A 198 22.46 -2.17 -9.46
C ARG A 198 21.56 -0.95 -9.41
N LEU A 199 20.34 -1.04 -9.93
CA LEU A 199 19.34 0.02 -9.81
C LEU A 199 19.11 0.34 -8.33
N ALA A 200 18.78 -0.67 -7.54
CA ALA A 200 18.49 -0.51 -6.13
C ALA A 200 19.69 0.00 -5.32
N SER A 201 20.92 -0.34 -5.70
CA SER A 201 22.12 0.20 -5.05
C SER A 201 22.26 1.72 -5.21
N LEU A 202 21.79 2.30 -6.32
CA LEU A 202 21.83 3.75 -6.49
C LEU A 202 20.93 4.44 -5.48
N PHE A 203 19.69 3.93 -5.34
CA PHE A 203 18.76 4.41 -4.32
C PHE A 203 19.30 4.17 -2.91
N ALA A 204 19.87 2.99 -2.63
CA ALA A 204 20.41 2.69 -1.31
C ALA A 204 21.53 3.66 -0.90
N HIS A 205 22.43 4.04 -1.80
CA HIS A 205 23.47 5.03 -1.50
C HIS A 205 22.90 6.43 -1.33
N GLU A 206 22.00 6.86 -2.22
CA GLU A 206 21.41 8.20 -2.17
C GLU A 206 20.54 8.42 -0.92
N LEU A 207 19.87 7.36 -0.47
CA LEU A 207 19.02 7.36 0.70
C LEU A 207 19.77 7.03 1.99
N GLU A 208 21.08 6.71 1.93
CA GLU A 208 21.82 6.18 3.09
C GLU A 208 21.07 4.97 3.73
N PHE A 209 20.55 4.08 2.89
CA PHE A 209 19.74 2.93 3.30
C PHE A 209 20.63 1.78 3.81
N ASP A 210 20.47 1.42 5.07
CA ASP A 210 21.12 0.29 5.73
C ASP A 210 20.48 -1.05 5.33
N THR A 211 21.33 -2.02 5.01
CA THR A 211 20.97 -3.36 4.52
C THR A 211 21.26 -4.50 5.52
N TRP A 212 21.66 -4.17 6.76
CA TRP A 212 22.00 -5.10 7.85
C TRP A 212 20.79 -5.91 8.42
N PRO A 213 20.98 -7.10 9.05
CA PRO A 213 22.16 -7.97 9.09
C PRO A 213 22.13 -9.10 8.04
N GLU A 214 23.31 -9.50 7.60
CA GLU A 214 23.65 -10.82 7.02
C GLU A 214 22.97 -11.27 5.71
N SER A 215 23.71 -11.21 4.60
CA SER A 215 24.38 -12.38 4.01
C SER A 215 25.16 -11.94 2.76
N HIS A 216 25.96 -12.83 2.18
CA HIS A 216 26.93 -12.58 1.11
C HIS A 216 26.33 -12.11 -0.25
N ASN A 217 25.05 -11.73 -0.27
CA ASN A 217 24.30 -11.29 -1.43
C ASN A 217 23.71 -9.90 -1.18
N SER A 218 23.87 -9.00 -2.15
CA SER A 218 23.45 -7.62 -2.00
C SER A 218 21.92 -7.48 -1.86
N HIS A 219 21.43 -7.18 -0.66
CA HIS A 219 20.02 -6.92 -0.38
C HIS A 219 19.57 -5.49 -0.72
N TRP A 220 20.30 -4.80 -1.60
CA TRP A 220 20.00 -3.41 -2.00
C TRP A 220 18.59 -3.22 -2.53
N TYR A 221 17.97 -4.26 -3.11
CA TYR A 221 16.57 -4.22 -3.55
C TYR A 221 15.63 -3.69 -2.47
N ARG A 222 15.94 -3.92 -1.19
CA ARG A 222 15.17 -3.42 -0.05
C ARG A 222 15.03 -1.90 -0.01
N ALA A 223 15.93 -1.15 -0.65
CA ALA A 223 15.81 0.30 -0.74
C ALA A 223 14.63 0.76 -1.61
N ILE A 224 14.13 -0.08 -2.52
CA ILE A 224 13.07 0.29 -3.49
C ILE A 224 11.89 -0.69 -3.53
N SER A 225 12.04 -1.89 -2.98
CA SER A 225 11.02 -2.94 -3.01
C SER A 225 11.03 -3.84 -1.77
N THR A 226 9.95 -4.62 -1.62
CA THR A 226 9.86 -5.76 -0.71
C THR A 226 9.93 -7.07 -1.51
N TRP A 227 10.23 -8.18 -0.84
CA TRP A 227 10.25 -9.51 -1.44
C TRP A 227 9.02 -10.31 -0.99
N ASN A 228 8.26 -10.86 -1.92
CA ASN A 228 7.03 -11.61 -1.62
C ASN A 228 7.19 -13.15 -1.72
N GLY A 229 8.43 -13.64 -1.90
CA GLY A 229 8.72 -15.07 -2.09
C GLY A 229 9.00 -15.45 -3.55
N THR A 230 8.41 -14.74 -4.51
CA THR A 230 8.53 -15.04 -5.95
C THR A 230 9.09 -13.88 -6.77
N GLY A 231 9.03 -12.64 -6.26
CA GLY A 231 9.53 -11.45 -6.93
C GLY A 231 9.61 -10.21 -6.01
N TRP A 232 9.99 -9.09 -6.63
CA TRP A 232 10.09 -7.78 -5.98
C TRP A 232 8.80 -6.99 -6.16
N THR A 233 8.25 -6.48 -5.07
CA THR A 233 7.09 -5.58 -5.05
C THR A 233 7.57 -4.16 -4.77
N MET A 234 7.32 -3.21 -5.67
CA MET A 234 7.74 -1.82 -5.51
C MET A 234 7.17 -1.22 -4.21
N ARG A 235 7.99 -0.46 -3.48
CA ARG A 235 7.51 0.24 -2.28
C ARG A 235 6.46 1.28 -2.66
N PRO A 236 5.33 1.37 -1.94
CA PRO A 236 4.28 2.31 -2.26
C PRO A 236 4.76 3.77 -2.21
N GLN A 237 5.69 4.08 -1.29
CA GLN A 237 6.29 5.42 -1.18
C GLN A 237 7.13 5.80 -2.40
N LEU A 238 7.83 4.85 -3.02
CA LEU A 238 8.58 5.08 -4.25
C LEU A 238 7.64 5.26 -5.43
N ALA A 239 6.57 4.46 -5.52
CA ALA A 239 5.60 4.55 -6.60
C ALA A 239 4.91 5.93 -6.65
N GLU A 240 4.49 6.46 -5.49
CA GLU A 240 3.93 7.82 -5.43
C GLU A 240 4.99 8.87 -5.81
N ALA A 241 6.25 8.70 -5.39
CA ALA A 241 7.32 9.61 -5.79
C ALA A 241 7.59 9.59 -7.31
N LEU A 242 7.48 8.45 -7.98
CA LEU A 242 7.61 8.36 -9.44
C LEU A 242 6.48 9.13 -10.16
N ILE A 243 5.26 9.09 -9.62
CA ILE A 243 4.12 9.87 -10.13
C ILE A 243 4.38 11.36 -9.93
N ASP A 244 4.78 11.76 -8.73
CA ASP A 244 5.00 13.17 -8.37
C ASP A 244 6.17 13.79 -9.16
N CYS A 245 7.17 12.99 -9.50
CA CYS A 245 8.28 13.40 -10.39
C CYS A 245 7.92 13.37 -11.88
N GLY A 246 6.70 12.92 -12.25
CA GLY A 246 6.27 12.80 -13.64
C GLY A 246 7.02 11.73 -14.45
N MET A 247 7.67 10.77 -13.78
CA MET A 247 8.37 9.66 -14.44
C MET A 247 7.42 8.58 -14.94
N VAL A 248 6.26 8.43 -14.28
CA VAL A 248 5.20 7.49 -14.64
C VAL A 248 3.86 8.18 -14.53
N ASP A 249 2.89 7.71 -15.31
CA ASP A 249 1.50 8.16 -15.20
C ASP A 249 0.73 7.26 -14.23
N ARG A 250 -0.02 7.86 -13.30
CA ARG A 250 -0.89 7.14 -12.35
C ARG A 250 -1.89 6.23 -13.09
N GLU A 251 -2.31 6.61 -14.30
CA GLU A 251 -3.21 5.80 -15.11
C GLU A 251 -2.60 4.45 -15.51
N LEU A 252 -1.27 4.31 -15.53
CA LEU A 252 -0.56 3.09 -15.95
C LEU A 252 -0.29 2.11 -14.79
N ASP A 253 -0.64 2.48 -13.56
CA ASP A 253 -0.39 1.67 -12.37
C ASP A 253 -1.15 0.34 -12.43
N GLY A 254 -0.42 -0.78 -12.44
CA GLY A 254 -1.01 -2.11 -12.50
C GLY A 254 -1.78 -2.42 -13.80
N LEU A 255 -1.68 -1.57 -14.82
CA LEU A 255 -2.18 -1.88 -16.15
C LEU A 255 -1.11 -2.67 -16.91
N LEU A 256 -1.33 -3.97 -17.04
CA LEU A 256 -0.74 -4.73 -18.14
C LEU A 256 -1.28 -4.13 -19.45
N LEU A 257 -0.55 -3.19 -20.02
CA LEU A 257 -0.62 -2.91 -21.44
C LEU A 257 -0.05 -4.14 -22.15
N GLU A 258 -0.92 -5.04 -22.57
CA GLU A 258 -0.63 -5.77 -23.80
C GLU A 258 -0.44 -4.70 -24.89
N GLU A 259 0.79 -4.66 -25.43
CA GLU A 259 1.26 -3.87 -26.57
C GLU A 259 1.89 -2.49 -26.28
N HIS A 260 3.23 -2.49 -26.11
CA HIS A 260 4.08 -1.55 -26.86
C HIS A 260 5.04 -2.33 -27.75
N VAL A 261 5.00 -1.93 -29.02
CA VAL A 261 5.46 -2.61 -30.22
C VAL A 261 6.99 -2.63 -30.31
N ALA A 262 7.56 -3.83 -30.37
CA ALA A 262 8.76 -4.09 -31.17
C ALA A 262 8.38 -5.18 -32.18
N GLU A 263 8.46 -4.87 -33.46
CA GLU A 263 8.15 -5.76 -34.58
C GLU A 263 8.78 -7.14 -34.41
N PHE A 264 8.04 -8.18 -34.04
CA PHE A 264 8.39 -9.57 -34.32
C PHE A 264 7.14 -10.46 -34.40
N SER A 265 7.02 -11.17 -35.51
CA SER A 265 5.92 -12.07 -35.86
C SER A 265 5.91 -13.39 -35.09
N THR A 266 4.71 -14.00 -35.02
CA THR A 266 4.36 -15.45 -34.85
C THR A 266 4.61 -16.05 -33.46
N THR A 267 3.78 -16.92 -32.86
CA THR A 267 2.62 -17.75 -33.25
C THR A 267 1.75 -17.91 -31.99
N GLU A 268 0.44 -17.69 -32.09
CA GLU A 268 -0.50 -17.59 -30.97
C GLU A 268 -1.11 -18.96 -30.57
N GLY A 269 -1.46 -19.17 -29.28
CA GLY A 269 -2.34 -20.29 -28.89
C GLY A 269 -2.14 -20.98 -27.53
N ARG A 270 -1.26 -20.50 -26.64
CA ARG A 270 -1.06 -21.18 -25.34
C ARG A 270 -2.06 -20.69 -24.29
N ARG A 271 -2.97 -21.58 -23.87
CA ARG A 271 -3.86 -21.33 -22.74
C ARG A 271 -3.08 -21.42 -21.43
N VAL A 272 -3.12 -20.35 -20.64
CA VAL A 272 -2.53 -20.28 -19.29
C VAL A 272 -3.66 -20.07 -18.28
N LEU A 273 -3.61 -20.82 -17.18
CA LEU A 273 -4.60 -20.75 -16.11
C LEU A 273 -4.19 -19.61 -15.16
N VAL A 274 -5.06 -18.61 -15.03
CA VAL A 274 -4.89 -17.47 -14.10
C VAL A 274 -5.84 -17.69 -12.91
N GLN A 275 -5.30 -17.74 -11.69
CA GLN A 275 -6.10 -17.81 -10.46
C GLN A 275 -6.44 -16.37 -9.99
N HIS A 276 -7.72 -16.03 -10.01
CA HIS A 276 -8.26 -14.79 -9.46
C HIS A 276 -8.53 -14.94 -7.95
N LEU A 277 -8.01 -14.03 -7.13
CA LEU A 277 -8.52 -13.74 -5.79
C LEU A 277 -9.04 -12.29 -5.81
N VAL A 278 -10.36 -12.14 -5.91
CA VAL A 278 -11.06 -10.84 -5.90
C VAL A 278 -12.07 -10.89 -4.76
N ARG A 279 -12.26 -9.76 -4.06
CA ARG A 279 -13.41 -9.55 -3.15
C ARG A 279 -14.68 -10.07 -3.82
N GLU A 280 -15.47 -10.85 -3.09
CA GLU A 280 -16.64 -11.54 -3.62
C GLU A 280 -17.68 -10.53 -4.16
N ARG A 281 -17.64 -10.30 -5.48
CA ARG A 281 -18.72 -9.65 -6.23
C ARG A 281 -19.59 -10.78 -6.76
N ASP A 282 -20.88 -10.75 -6.48
CA ASP A 282 -21.79 -11.77 -7.00
C ASP A 282 -21.87 -11.69 -8.54
N SER A 283 -21.00 -12.46 -9.20
CA SER A 283 -20.95 -12.61 -10.66
C SER A 283 -22.28 -13.06 -11.26
N SER A 284 -23.16 -13.65 -10.45
CA SER A 284 -24.49 -14.05 -10.90
C SER A 284 -25.42 -12.87 -11.12
N LEU A 285 -25.19 -11.69 -10.53
CA LEU A 285 -25.99 -10.49 -10.78
C LEU A 285 -25.68 -9.88 -12.16
N ALA A 286 -24.39 -9.77 -12.50
CA ALA A 286 -23.98 -9.35 -13.83
C ALA A 286 -24.51 -10.32 -14.90
N ARG A 287 -24.42 -11.64 -14.64
CA ARG A 287 -25.00 -12.66 -15.53
C ARG A 287 -26.52 -12.53 -15.64
N ARG A 288 -27.24 -12.41 -14.53
CA ARG A 288 -28.71 -12.24 -14.48
C ARG A 288 -29.17 -10.97 -15.19
N LYS A 289 -28.43 -9.86 -15.10
CA LYS A 289 -28.72 -8.62 -15.84
C LYS A 289 -28.58 -8.83 -17.34
N ARG A 290 -27.53 -9.55 -17.79
CA ARG A 290 -27.35 -9.88 -19.22
C ARG A 290 -28.47 -10.77 -19.75
N GLU A 291 -28.90 -11.76 -18.97
CA GLU A 291 -29.96 -12.71 -19.36
C GLU A 291 -31.37 -12.09 -19.35
N SER A 292 -31.59 -11.03 -18.56
CA SER A 292 -32.89 -10.35 -18.43
C SER A 292 -33.04 -9.11 -19.30
N ALA A 293 -31.98 -8.62 -19.93
CA ALA A 293 -32.03 -7.44 -20.79
C ALA A 293 -32.62 -7.77 -22.16
N GLU A 294 -33.66 -7.03 -22.57
CA GLU A 294 -34.27 -7.17 -23.91
C GLU A 294 -33.34 -6.73 -25.04
N SER A 295 -32.34 -5.90 -24.73
CA SER A 295 -31.31 -5.45 -25.66
C SER A 295 -29.96 -5.33 -24.95
N PHE A 296 -28.89 -5.71 -25.63
CA PHE A 296 -27.50 -5.54 -25.16
C PHE A 296 -26.84 -4.25 -25.66
N ALA A 297 -27.64 -3.34 -26.23
CA ALA A 297 -27.17 -2.03 -26.62
C ALA A 297 -26.86 -1.16 -25.39
N CYS A 298 -25.86 -0.29 -25.53
CA CYS A 298 -25.47 0.64 -24.50
C CYS A 298 -26.62 1.59 -24.14
N GLU A 299 -26.99 1.67 -22.86
CA GLU A 299 -28.09 2.51 -22.36
C GLU A 299 -27.81 4.02 -22.49
N VAL A 300 -26.54 4.40 -22.61
CA VAL A 300 -26.06 5.79 -22.76
C VAL A 300 -26.11 6.23 -24.22
N CYS A 301 -25.39 5.53 -25.11
CA CYS A 301 -25.18 5.98 -26.48
C CYS A 301 -25.95 5.17 -27.53
N GLY A 302 -26.66 4.11 -27.13
CA GLY A 302 -27.38 3.22 -28.04
C GLY A 302 -26.48 2.37 -28.93
N PHE A 303 -25.17 2.31 -28.64
CA PHE A 303 -24.24 1.48 -29.39
C PHE A 303 -24.55 0.00 -29.14
N ASP A 304 -24.83 -0.73 -30.21
CA ASP A 304 -25.06 -2.17 -30.20
C ASP A 304 -23.86 -2.89 -30.83
N ALA A 305 -23.09 -3.55 -29.97
CA ALA A 305 -21.91 -4.29 -30.40
C ALA A 305 -22.25 -5.54 -31.22
N GLU A 306 -23.41 -6.16 -30.98
CA GLU A 306 -23.84 -7.33 -31.75
C GLU A 306 -24.26 -6.89 -33.16
N ALA A 307 -25.02 -5.81 -33.27
CA ALA A 307 -25.38 -5.25 -34.58
C ALA A 307 -24.16 -4.71 -35.36
N PHE A 308 -23.17 -4.13 -34.67
CA PHE A 308 -22.01 -3.49 -35.30
C PHE A 308 -20.86 -4.46 -35.59
N TYR A 309 -20.47 -5.27 -34.61
CA TYR A 309 -19.33 -6.19 -34.67
C TYR A 309 -19.74 -7.66 -34.86
N GLY A 310 -21.01 -8.00 -34.74
CA GLY A 310 -21.48 -9.40 -34.75
C GLY A 310 -21.25 -10.13 -33.42
N VAL A 311 -20.84 -9.44 -32.36
CA VAL A 311 -20.58 -10.00 -31.03
C VAL A 311 -21.21 -9.15 -29.93
N ALA A 312 -21.99 -9.78 -29.05
CA ALA A 312 -22.61 -9.10 -27.91
C ALA A 312 -21.55 -8.72 -26.87
N TYR A 313 -21.17 -7.43 -26.86
CA TYR A 313 -20.13 -6.90 -25.96
C TYR A 313 -20.50 -5.53 -25.38
N CYS A 314 -20.86 -5.52 -24.10
CA CYS A 314 -21.06 -4.35 -23.24
C CYS A 314 -20.79 -4.75 -21.78
N GLU A 315 -20.44 -3.76 -20.98
CA GLU A 315 -20.06 -3.89 -19.58
C GLU A 315 -21.23 -3.56 -18.66
N VAL A 316 -21.29 -4.21 -17.50
CA VAL A 316 -22.32 -3.95 -16.48
C VAL A 316 -21.75 -2.98 -15.46
N HIS A 317 -22.35 -1.80 -15.38
CA HIS A 317 -21.95 -0.71 -14.52
C HIS A 317 -22.94 -0.55 -13.35
N HIS A 318 -22.44 -0.35 -12.13
CA HIS A 318 -23.28 -0.08 -10.97
C HIS A 318 -23.62 1.41 -10.93
N LYS A 319 -24.90 1.76 -10.94
CA LYS A 319 -25.37 3.16 -10.89
C LYS A 319 -25.05 3.84 -9.55
N LYS A 320 -24.83 3.06 -8.49
CA LYS A 320 -24.38 3.53 -7.16
C LYS A 320 -22.96 3.07 -6.90
N VAL A 321 -22.11 4.00 -6.45
CA VAL A 321 -20.73 3.72 -6.06
C VAL A 321 -20.74 2.96 -4.73
N LEU A 322 -20.34 1.69 -4.73
CA LEU A 322 -20.29 0.84 -3.52
C LEU A 322 -19.30 1.33 -2.44
N GLY A 323 -18.54 2.38 -2.73
CA GLY A 323 -17.54 2.98 -1.83
C GLY A 323 -18.12 3.88 -0.73
N GLU A 324 -19.42 4.20 -0.75
CA GLU A 324 -20.05 5.14 0.20
C GLU A 324 -20.98 4.46 1.23
N ALA A 325 -21.12 3.13 1.19
CA ALA A 325 -22.02 2.39 2.08
C ALA A 325 -21.27 1.68 3.21
N GLU A 326 -21.57 2.04 4.47
CA GLU A 326 -21.22 1.23 5.63
C GLU A 326 -22.17 0.03 5.74
N GLY A 327 -21.76 -1.14 5.24
CA GLY A 327 -22.44 -2.43 5.45
C GLY A 327 -22.75 -3.26 4.19
N GLU A 328 -23.29 -4.46 4.39
CA GLU A 328 -23.84 -5.30 3.31
C GLU A 328 -25.08 -4.63 2.71
N GLN A 329 -25.13 -4.49 1.39
CA GLN A 329 -26.28 -3.94 0.67
C GLN A 329 -26.85 -4.95 -0.33
N GLU A 330 -28.18 -5.11 -0.34
CA GLU A 330 -28.87 -5.80 -1.42
C GLU A 330 -28.81 -4.95 -2.69
N ILE A 331 -28.16 -5.47 -3.73
CA ILE A 331 -28.07 -4.85 -5.05
C ILE A 331 -29.13 -5.49 -5.95
N SER A 332 -30.02 -4.68 -6.51
CA SER A 332 -31.03 -5.14 -7.46
C SER A 332 -30.54 -5.05 -8.90
N LEU A 333 -31.23 -5.70 -9.85
CA LEU A 333 -30.92 -5.57 -11.28
C LEU A 333 -31.15 -4.14 -11.80
N ASP A 334 -31.97 -3.33 -11.13
CA ASP A 334 -32.25 -1.95 -11.52
C ASP A 334 -31.12 -0.98 -11.12
N ASP A 335 -30.27 -1.38 -10.17
CA ASP A 335 -29.06 -0.65 -9.79
C ASP A 335 -27.88 -0.87 -10.78
N LEU A 336 -28.11 -1.66 -11.83
CA LEU A 336 -27.14 -2.00 -12.87
C LEU A 336 -27.54 -1.42 -14.23
N ALA A 337 -26.55 -0.92 -14.96
CA ALA A 337 -26.69 -0.40 -16.33
C ALA A 337 -25.78 -1.13 -17.31
N ILE A 338 -26.23 -1.33 -18.53
CA ILE A 338 -25.43 -1.84 -19.64
C ILE A 338 -24.79 -0.67 -20.39
N VAL A 339 -23.46 -0.62 -20.40
CA VAL A 339 -22.69 0.45 -21.02
C VAL A 339 -21.59 -0.11 -21.91
N CYS A 340 -21.31 0.53 -23.06
CA CYS A 340 -20.14 0.15 -23.86
C CYS A 340 -18.84 0.61 -23.15
N ALA A 341 -17.71 -0.01 -23.49
CA ALA A 341 -16.41 0.32 -22.90
C ALA A 341 -16.10 1.83 -22.90
N ASN A 342 -16.46 2.53 -23.99
CA ASN A 342 -16.25 3.96 -24.10
C ASN A 342 -17.12 4.78 -23.13
N CYS A 343 -18.41 4.44 -23.00
CA CYS A 343 -19.30 5.14 -22.08
C CYS A 343 -18.97 4.82 -20.62
N HIS A 344 -18.56 3.57 -20.33
CA HIS A 344 -18.12 3.20 -18.99
C HIS A 344 -16.90 4.02 -18.57
N ARG A 345 -15.94 4.22 -19.48
CA ARG A 345 -14.78 5.08 -19.23
C ARG A 345 -15.15 6.56 -19.08
N GLN A 346 -16.14 7.06 -19.83
CA GLN A 346 -16.61 8.44 -19.67
C GLN A 346 -17.33 8.68 -18.32
N ILE A 347 -18.07 7.70 -17.82
CA ILE A 347 -18.73 7.79 -16.50
C ILE A 347 -17.71 8.03 -15.39
N HIS A 348 -16.61 7.27 -15.39
CA HIS A 348 -15.57 7.34 -14.36
C HIS A 348 -14.48 8.38 -14.62
N ARG A 349 -14.62 9.20 -15.65
CA ARG A 349 -13.58 10.17 -16.05
C ARG A 349 -13.38 11.32 -15.05
N GLN A 350 -14.36 11.56 -14.18
CA GLN A 350 -14.33 12.64 -13.19
C GLN A 350 -14.87 12.15 -11.84
N TYR A 351 -14.56 12.88 -10.76
CA TYR A 351 -15.08 12.62 -9.42
C TYR A 351 -15.90 13.81 -8.90
N PRO A 352 -17.14 13.60 -8.40
CA PRO A 352 -17.89 12.34 -8.41
C PRO A 352 -18.17 11.83 -9.84
N ALA A 353 -18.25 10.50 -9.99
CA ALA A 353 -18.55 9.86 -11.28
C ALA A 353 -19.89 10.35 -11.83
N LEU A 354 -19.98 10.47 -13.16
CA LEU A 354 -21.25 10.83 -13.80
C LEU A 354 -22.24 9.67 -13.67
N THR A 355 -23.48 10.00 -13.39
CA THR A 355 -24.58 9.04 -13.54
C THR A 355 -24.77 8.67 -15.01
N VAL A 356 -25.32 7.49 -15.26
CA VAL A 356 -25.68 7.01 -16.60
C VAL A 356 -26.60 8.02 -17.30
N GLU A 357 -27.54 8.57 -16.55
CA GLU A 357 -28.52 9.56 -17.00
C GLU A 357 -27.86 10.91 -17.37
N GLU A 358 -26.88 11.38 -16.58
CA GLU A 358 -26.12 12.59 -16.90
C GLU A 358 -25.30 12.45 -18.18
N LEU A 359 -24.57 11.34 -18.33
CA LEU A 359 -23.78 11.10 -19.54
C LEU A 359 -24.69 10.94 -20.76
N LYS A 360 -25.85 10.29 -20.61
CA LYS A 360 -26.83 10.15 -21.67
C LYS A 360 -27.34 11.51 -22.16
N SER A 361 -27.69 12.41 -21.24
CA SER A 361 -28.13 13.76 -21.60
C SER A 361 -27.05 14.53 -22.38
N GLN A 362 -25.78 14.41 -21.98
CA GLN A 362 -24.66 15.04 -22.71
C GLN A 362 -24.48 14.48 -24.12
N VAL A 363 -24.64 13.16 -24.30
CA VAL A 363 -24.55 12.52 -25.61
C VAL A 363 -25.71 12.94 -26.51
N GLU A 364 -26.93 13.02 -25.98
CA GLU A 364 -28.12 13.45 -26.73
C GLU A 364 -28.03 14.92 -27.17
N GLN A 365 -27.57 15.82 -26.30
CA GLN A 365 -27.34 17.23 -26.63
C GLN A 365 -26.33 17.44 -27.76
N ARG A 366 -25.38 16.53 -27.94
CA ARG A 366 -24.38 16.57 -29.01
C ARG A 366 -24.84 15.90 -30.31
N ARG A 367 -25.94 15.15 -30.26
CA ARG A 367 -26.54 14.46 -31.42
C ARG A 367 -27.69 15.25 -32.06
N ALA A 368 -28.36 16.10 -31.26
CA ALA A 368 -29.28 17.13 -31.73
C ALA A 368 -28.52 18.27 -32.43
#